data_AF-A0A7C2Z886-F1
#
_entry.id   AF-A0A7C2Z886-F1
#
_cell.length_a   1.000
_cell.length_b   1.000
_cell.length_c   1.000
_cell.angle_alpha   90.00
_cell.angle_beta   90.00
_cell.angle_gamma   90.00
#
_symmetry.space_group_name_H-M   'P 1'
#
loop_
_entity.id
_entity.type
_entity.pdbx_description
1 polymer ?
#
loop_
_entity_poly.entity_id
_entity_poly.type
_entity_poly.pdbx_seq_one_letter_code
_entity_poly.pdbx_strand_id
1 'polypeptide(L)'
;MFELARRYIKTSLVFAVLSTLLGMHMIAAQRFGEPKALRWLPTAHGHLFLVGFVAMMIMGVAIWMFPRPKDARYSPMLSEAIYWLVTLGTIVRALGEIAASYSSVR
;
A
#
# COMPACT_ATOMS: atom_id res chain seq x y z
N MET A 1 -20.85 -1.72 4.92
CA MET A 1 -20.79 -1.17 3.53
C MET A 1 -20.07 0.17 3.45
N PHE A 2 -20.56 1.25 4.07
CA PHE A 2 -19.75 2.46 4.33
C PHE A 2 -18.48 2.14 5.09
N GLU A 3 -18.55 1.08 5.91
CA GLU A 3 -17.42 0.55 6.64
C GLU A 3 -16.29 0.06 5.72
N LEU A 4 -16.59 -0.67 4.63
CA LEU A 4 -15.55 -1.15 3.70
C LEU A 4 -14.87 0.02 2.98
N ALA A 5 -15.66 0.97 2.46
CA ALA A 5 -15.12 2.20 1.89
C ALA A 5 -14.24 2.96 2.90
N ARG A 6 -14.71 3.10 4.15
CA ARG A 6 -13.96 3.72 5.24
C ARG A 6 -12.68 2.97 5.57
N ARG A 7 -12.68 1.63 5.53
CA ARG A 7 -11.48 0.80 5.73
C ARG A 7 -10.46 1.06 4.62
N TYR A 8 -10.87 1.00 3.35
CA TYR A 8 -9.99 1.37 2.23
C TYR A 8 -9.36 2.75 2.41
N ILE A 9 -10.15 3.77 2.74
CA ILE A 9 -9.69 5.15 2.91
C ILE A 9 -8.75 5.28 4.12
N LYS A 10 -9.08 4.67 5.27
CA LYS A 10 -8.22 4.74 6.46
C LYS A 10 -6.89 4.03 6.22
N THR A 11 -6.94 2.82 5.65
CA THR A 11 -5.75 2.02 5.38
C THR A 11 -4.88 2.68 4.31
N SER A 12 -5.47 3.34 3.30
CA SER A 12 -4.70 4.07 2.30
C SER A 12 -3.95 5.26 2.89
N LEU A 13 -4.55 6.01 3.82
CA LEU A 13 -3.87 7.08 4.55
C LEU A 13 -2.72 6.55 5.41
N VAL A 14 -2.89 5.38 6.03
CA VAL A 14 -1.79 4.71 6.76
C VAL A 14 -0.65 4.38 5.79
N PHE A 15 -0.93 3.79 4.63
CA PHE A 15 0.09 3.51 3.62
C PHE A 15 0.76 4.79 3.08
N ALA A 16 0.02 5.90 2.96
CA ALA A 16 0.60 7.19 2.58
C ALA A 16 1.65 7.63 3.58
N VAL A 17 1.32 7.61 4.87
CA VAL A 17 2.25 7.96 5.96
C VAL A 17 3.46 7.03 5.94
N LEU A 18 3.25 5.71 5.86
CA LEU A 18 4.34 4.74 5.81
C LEU A 18 5.26 4.95 4.59
N SER A 19 4.69 5.22 3.42
CA SER A 19 5.46 5.54 2.22
C SER A 19 6.29 6.81 2.39
N THR A 20 5.70 7.88 2.94
CA THR A 20 6.43 9.13 3.23
C THR A 20 7.56 8.91 4.22
N LEU A 21 7.33 8.17 5.31
CA LEU A 21 8.38 7.80 6.27
C LEU A 21 9.52 7.02 5.59
N LEU A 22 9.19 6.08 4.70
CA LEU A 22 10.18 5.33 3.95
C LEU A 22 10.99 6.22 3.00
N GLY A 23 10.34 7.18 2.32
CA GLY A 23 11.01 8.17 1.48
C GLY A 23 11.97 9.07 2.28
N MET A 24 11.54 9.55 3.45
CA MET A 24 12.42 10.32 4.37
C MET A 24 13.61 9.48 4.84
N HIS A 25 13.37 8.22 5.16
CA HIS A 25 14.44 7.29 5.53
C HIS A 25 15.47 7.12 4.41
N MET A 26 15.03 6.97 3.15
CA MET A 26 15.93 6.88 2.00
C MET A 26 16.80 8.15 1.82
N ILE A 27 16.22 9.34 1.99
CA ILE A 27 16.95 10.60 1.93
C ILE A 27 17.99 10.67 3.05
N ALA A 28 17.62 10.29 4.28
CA ALA A 28 18.53 10.26 5.41
C ALA A 28 19.68 9.26 5.18
N ALA A 29 19.39 8.05 4.71
CA ALA A 29 20.39 7.02 4.43
C ALA A 29 21.41 7.45 3.36
N GLN A 30 20.96 8.16 2.31
CA GLN A 30 21.87 8.74 1.32
C GLN A 30 22.80 9.80 1.92
N ARG A 31 22.30 10.59 2.89
CA ARG A 31 23.09 11.66 3.51
C ARG A 31 24.14 11.13 4.50
N PHE A 32 23.88 10.00 5.16
CA PHE A 32 24.73 9.44 6.21
C PHE A 32 25.61 8.26 5.76
N GLY A 33 25.69 7.93 4.47
CA GLY A 33 26.81 7.14 3.91
C GLY A 33 26.54 5.71 3.46
N GLU A 34 25.27 5.29 3.27
CA GLU A 34 24.91 3.91 2.87
C GLU A 34 24.30 3.81 1.45
N PRO A 35 24.93 4.31 0.38
CA PRO A 35 24.30 4.38 -0.95
C PRO A 35 24.01 3.01 -1.58
N LYS A 36 24.69 1.93 -1.16
CA LYS A 36 24.45 0.57 -1.69
C LYS A 36 23.26 -0.14 -1.02
N ALA A 37 22.86 0.27 0.18
CA ALA A 37 21.84 -0.40 0.99
C ALA A 37 20.39 -0.23 0.53
N LEU A 38 20.17 0.54 -0.54
CA LEU A 38 18.86 1.09 -0.86
C LEU A 38 18.26 0.52 -2.14
N ARG A 39 18.82 -0.54 -2.74
CA ARG A 39 18.41 -1.01 -4.08
C ARG A 39 16.90 -1.27 -4.21
N TRP A 40 16.26 -1.88 -3.21
CA TRP A 40 14.84 -2.21 -3.28
C TRP A 40 13.93 -1.24 -2.52
N LEU A 41 14.48 -0.25 -1.80
CA LEU A 41 13.68 0.73 -1.10
C LEU A 41 12.86 1.65 -2.04
N PRO A 42 13.37 2.11 -3.21
CA PRO A 42 12.57 2.90 -4.14
C PRO A 42 11.33 2.16 -4.66
N THR A 43 11.44 0.85 -4.96
CA THR A 43 10.29 0.04 -5.39
C THR A 43 9.29 -0.17 -4.25
N ALA A 44 9.77 -0.43 -3.04
CA ALA A 44 8.92 -0.54 -1.85
C ALA A 44 8.16 0.78 -1.57
N HIS A 45 8.87 1.90 -1.59
CA HIS A 45 8.30 3.24 -1.43
C HIS A 45 7.24 3.53 -2.49
N GLY A 46 7.58 3.29 -3.77
CA GLY A 46 6.69 3.51 -4.90
C GLY A 46 5.43 2.64 -4.85
N HIS A 47 5.56 1.36 -4.50
CA HIS A 47 4.42 0.45 -4.42
C HIS A 47 3.51 0.77 -3.22
N LEU A 48 4.10 1.08 -2.06
CA LEU A 48 3.35 1.58 -0.89
C LEU A 48 2.56 2.85 -1.24
N PHE A 49 3.15 3.77 -2.01
CA PHE A 49 2.46 5.00 -2.41
C PHE A 49 1.38 4.75 -3.46
N LEU A 50 1.72 4.08 -4.55
CA LEU A 50 0.82 3.94 -5.69
C LEU A 50 -0.30 2.93 -5.42
N VAL A 51 0.02 1.74 -4.92
CA VAL A 51 -0.97 0.69 -4.67
C VAL A 51 -1.57 0.84 -3.27
N GLY A 52 -0.71 0.99 -2.26
CA GLY A 52 -1.14 1.13 -0.87
C GLY A 52 -1.95 2.40 -0.62
N PHE A 53 -1.52 3.56 -1.14
CA PHE A 53 -2.25 4.81 -0.97
C PHE A 53 -3.19 5.11 -2.15
N VAL A 54 -2.66 5.43 -3.33
CA VAL A 54 -3.47 6.02 -4.42
C VAL A 54 -4.57 5.05 -4.89
N ALA A 55 -4.22 3.81 -5.27
CA ALA A 55 -5.19 2.85 -5.78
C ALA A 55 -6.24 2.48 -4.73
N MET A 56 -5.83 2.25 -3.48
CA MET A 56 -6.75 1.97 -2.38
C MET A 56 -7.67 3.15 -2.07
N MET A 57 -7.18 4.39 -2.13
CA MET A 57 -8.01 5.58 -1.99
C MET A 57 -9.06 5.65 -3.09
N ILE A 58 -8.67 5.44 -4.34
CA ILE A 58 -9.58 5.40 -5.49
C ILE A 58 -10.64 4.31 -5.30
N MET A 59 -10.25 3.10 -4.90
CA MET A 59 -11.20 2.00 -4.63
C MET A 59 -12.18 2.36 -3.50
N GLY A 60 -11.68 2.93 -2.40
CA GLY A 60 -12.52 3.36 -1.28
C GLY A 60 -13.57 4.39 -1.69
N VAL A 61 -13.16 5.41 -2.46
CA VAL A 61 -14.06 6.44 -2.99
C VAL A 61 -15.03 5.84 -4.01
N ALA A 62 -14.57 4.97 -4.92
CA ALA A 62 -15.41 4.33 -5.93
C ALA A 62 -16.53 3.47 -5.29
N ILE A 63 -16.20 2.70 -4.24
CA ILE A 63 -17.17 1.87 -3.48
C ILE A 63 -18.23 2.73 -2.77
N TRP A 64 -17.89 3.97 -2.42
CA TRP A 64 -18.80 4.95 -1.80
C TRP A 64 -19.63 5.71 -2.83
N MET A 65 -19.03 6.13 -3.96
CA MET A 65 -19.63 7.01 -4.95
C MET A 65 -20.50 6.28 -5.96
N PHE A 66 -20.05 5.13 -6.48
CA PHE A 66 -20.76 4.45 -7.55
C PHE A 66 -21.90 3.57 -7.02
N PRO A 67 -23.09 3.64 -7.66
CA PRO A 67 -24.21 2.78 -7.31
C PRO A 67 -23.89 1.33 -7.67
N ARG A 68 -24.38 0.41 -6.84
CA ARG A 68 -24.07 -1.02 -7.01
C ARG A 68 -25.15 -1.70 -7.85
N PRO A 69 -24.77 -2.69 -8.67
CA PRO A 69 -25.73 -3.60 -9.27
C PRO A 69 -26.55 -4.30 -8.17
N LYS A 70 -27.86 -4.41 -8.37
CA LYS A 70 -28.79 -5.08 -7.44
C LYS A 70 -28.96 -6.57 -7.75
N ASP A 71 -28.31 -7.05 -8.81
CA ASP A 71 -28.37 -8.43 -9.27
C ASP A 71 -27.20 -9.27 -8.73
N ALA A 72 -27.19 -10.55 -9.07
CA ALA A 72 -26.19 -11.53 -8.63
C ALA A 72 -24.74 -11.20 -9.03
N ARG A 73 -24.52 -10.14 -9.82
CA ARG A 73 -23.18 -9.67 -10.22
C ARG A 73 -22.42 -9.04 -9.05
N TYR A 74 -23.12 -8.59 -8.00
CA TYR A 74 -22.48 -8.02 -6.82
C TYR A 74 -22.29 -9.06 -5.71
N SER A 75 -21.04 -9.26 -5.28
CA SER A 75 -20.70 -10.12 -4.14
C SER A 75 -20.01 -9.33 -3.02
N PRO A 76 -20.65 -9.19 -1.84
CA PRO A 76 -20.04 -8.59 -0.66
C PRO A 76 -18.80 -9.34 -0.19
N MET A 77 -18.83 -10.68 -0.25
CA MET A 77 -17.71 -11.53 0.18
C MET A 77 -16.47 -11.30 -0.68
N LEU A 78 -16.63 -11.24 -2.01
CA LEU A 78 -15.51 -10.96 -2.92
C LEU A 78 -14.96 -9.54 -2.71
N SER A 79 -15.83 -8.57 -2.39
CA SER A 79 -15.39 -7.20 -2.10
C SER A 79 -14.46 -7.13 -0.88
N GLU A 80 -14.78 -7.88 0.19
CA GLU A 80 -13.90 -7.99 1.36
C GLU A 80 -12.62 -8.79 1.08
N ALA A 81 -12.72 -9.87 0.31
CA ALA A 81 -11.55 -10.66 -0.08
C ALA A 81 -10.53 -9.81 -0.85
N ILE A 82 -11.00 -8.97 -1.80
CA ILE A 82 -10.13 -8.05 -2.55
C ILE A 82 -9.43 -7.06 -1.61
N TYR A 83 -10.14 -6.51 -0.62
CA TYR A 83 -9.54 -5.61 0.37
C TYR A 83 -8.38 -6.27 1.12
N TRP A 84 -8.58 -7.50 1.62
CA TRP A 84 -7.55 -8.20 2.35
C TRP A 84 -6.39 -8.62 1.46
N LEU A 85 -6.66 -9.11 0.24
CA LEU A 85 -5.62 -9.50 -0.69
C LEU A 85 -4.72 -8.33 -1.09
N VAL A 86 -5.30 -7.17 -1.42
CA VAL A 86 -4.49 -5.99 -1.78
C VAL A 86 -3.74 -5.44 -0.57
N THR A 87 -4.36 -5.41 0.60
CA THR A 87 -3.73 -4.88 1.83
C THR A 87 -2.56 -5.77 2.25
N LEU A 88 -2.80 -7.08 2.39
CA LEU A 88 -1.77 -8.03 2.80
C LEU A 88 -0.69 -8.18 1.73
N GLY A 89 -1.06 -8.22 0.44
CA GLY A 89 -0.09 -8.27 -0.66
C GLY A 89 0.84 -7.06 -0.67
N THR A 90 0.30 -5.85 -0.43
CA THR A 90 1.10 -4.62 -0.32
C THR A 90 2.05 -4.70 0.87
N ILE A 91 1.59 -5.16 2.03
CA ILE A 91 2.42 -5.29 3.25
C ILE A 91 3.53 -6.32 3.04
N VAL A 92 3.18 -7.53 2.59
CA VAL A 92 4.15 -8.63 2.39
C VAL A 92 5.22 -8.21 1.39
N ARG A 93 4.82 -7.59 0.27
CA ARG A 93 5.77 -7.10 -0.73
C ARG A 93 6.70 -6.05 -0.12
N ALA A 94 6.15 -5.02 0.53
CA ALA A 94 6.95 -3.94 1.10
C ALA A 94 7.95 -4.47 2.14
N LEU A 95 7.51 -5.34 3.05
CA LEU A 95 8.39 -5.97 4.04
C LEU A 95 9.47 -6.83 3.39
N GLY A 96 9.13 -7.59 2.33
CA GLY A 96 10.09 -8.40 1.59
C GLY A 96 11.16 -7.56 0.89
N GLU A 97 10.78 -6.48 0.21
CA GLU A 97 11.71 -5.56 -0.47
C GLU A 97 12.58 -4.78 0.55
N ILE A 98 12.00 -4.36 1.67
CA ILE A 98 12.75 -3.72 2.75
C ILE A 98 13.78 -4.70 3.34
N ALA A 99 13.36 -5.91 3.71
CA ALA A 99 14.25 -6.93 4.27
C ALA A 99 15.36 -7.31 3.29
N ALA A 100 15.03 -7.48 2.00
CA ALA A 100 15.99 -7.77 0.95
C ALA A 100 17.03 -6.66 0.76
N SER A 101 16.61 -5.39 0.90
CA SER A 101 17.52 -4.23 0.84
C SER A 101 18.59 -4.34 1.92
N TYR A 102 18.19 -4.59 3.18
CA TYR A 102 19.12 -4.67 4.30
C TYR A 102 19.92 -5.97 4.37
N SER A 103 19.39 -7.09 3.87
CA SER A 103 20.15 -8.34 3.81
C SER A 103 21.26 -8.28 2.75
N SER A 104 21.08 -7.49 1.69
CA SER A 104 22.07 -7.31 0.62
C SER A 104 23.25 -6.41 0.98
N VAL A 105 23.25 -5.82 2.18
CA VAL A 105 24.31 -4.92 2.70
C VAL A 105 25.39 -5.68 3.48
N ARG A 106 25.07 -6.88 3.96
CA ARG A 106 26.02 -7.79 4.63
C ARG A 106 26.88 -8.51 3.61
#